data_AF-A0AAJ6FWW8-F1
#
_entry.id   AF-A0AAJ6FWW8-F1
#
_cell.length_a   1.000
_cell.length_b   1.000
_cell.length_c   1.000
_cell.angle_alpha   90.00
_cell.angle_beta   90.00
_cell.angle_gamma   90.00
#
_symmetry.space_group_name_H-M   'P 1'
#
loop_
_entity.id
_entity.type
_entity.pdbx_description
1 polymer ?
#
loop_
_entity_poly.entity_id
_entity_poly.type
_entity_poly.pdbx_seq_one_letter_code
_entity_poly.pdbx_strand_id
1 'polypeptide(L)'
;MTKTKTSITTLLLSLLLASAPALAATQTDTARLEWRDAGHHLVVDAQDGIVRVTTTEPSSYFGVRSGDRILRVDGQPVRRMADLTHALVGNKATRVPVTVLRKGNQVTVDVDTAAWSEVLAVPTPPIPQAPGTGG
;
A
#
# COMPACT_ATOMS: atom_id res chain seq x y z
N MET A 1 17.44 -45.30 -19.96
CA MET A 1 17.47 -44.57 -18.66
C MET A 1 18.38 -43.37 -18.81
N THR A 2 17.84 -42.13 -18.76
CA THR A 2 18.55 -40.88 -18.41
C THR A 2 17.49 -39.78 -18.22
N LYS A 3 17.71 -38.87 -17.25
CA LYS A 3 16.86 -37.69 -16.96
C LYS A 3 17.56 -36.42 -17.46
N THR A 4 16.80 -35.38 -17.82
CA THR A 4 16.94 -33.96 -17.34
C THR A 4 15.81 -33.10 -17.94
N LYS A 5 15.39 -32.04 -17.24
CA LYS A 5 14.16 -31.26 -17.49
C LYS A 5 14.41 -29.98 -18.30
N THR A 6 13.39 -29.56 -19.05
CA THR A 6 13.28 -28.38 -19.93
C THR A 6 13.52 -27.02 -19.25
N SER A 7 14.00 -26.03 -20.01
CA SER A 7 13.76 -24.59 -19.77
C SER A 7 13.71 -23.84 -21.11
N ILE A 8 12.91 -22.77 -21.18
CA ILE A 8 12.25 -22.30 -22.41
C ILE A 8 12.79 -20.95 -22.92
N THR A 9 12.93 -20.87 -24.24
CA THR A 9 13.33 -19.72 -25.07
C THR A 9 12.33 -18.56 -25.06
N THR A 10 12.78 -17.29 -25.03
CA THR A 10 12.03 -16.16 -25.65
C THR A 10 12.94 -15.01 -26.13
N LEU A 11 12.57 -14.41 -27.26
CA LEU A 11 13.25 -13.37 -28.05
C LEU A 11 12.22 -12.32 -28.52
N LEU A 12 12.52 -11.07 -28.90
CA LEU A 12 13.66 -10.14 -28.67
C LEU A 12 13.25 -8.74 -29.21
N LEU A 13 14.10 -7.71 -29.02
CA LEU A 13 14.28 -6.52 -29.87
C LEU A 13 13.46 -5.22 -29.63
N SER A 14 14.18 -4.08 -29.69
CA SER A 14 13.75 -2.65 -29.80
C SER A 14 13.38 -1.94 -28.48
N LEU A 15 13.71 -0.65 -28.22
CA LEU A 15 14.16 0.44 -29.12
C LEU A 15 14.95 1.58 -28.39
N LEU A 16 16.03 2.07 -29.02
CA LEU A 16 16.75 3.37 -28.86
C LEU A 16 17.34 3.87 -27.52
N LEU A 17 18.23 4.86 -27.66
CA LEU A 17 19.28 5.29 -26.74
C LEU A 17 19.12 6.79 -26.37
N ALA A 18 19.15 7.13 -25.08
CA ALA A 18 19.29 8.51 -24.59
C ALA A 18 20.08 8.55 -23.26
N SER A 19 21.00 9.51 -23.14
CA SER A 19 22.06 9.53 -22.11
C SER A 19 21.66 10.21 -20.80
N ALA A 20 22.09 9.66 -19.66
CA ALA A 20 22.46 10.39 -18.44
C ALA A 20 23.32 9.50 -17.51
N PRO A 21 24.23 10.05 -16.68
CA PRO A 21 25.31 9.28 -16.06
C PRO A 21 24.93 8.62 -14.72
N ALA A 22 25.81 7.73 -14.27
CA ALA A 22 25.75 7.10 -12.97
C ALA A 22 25.81 8.13 -11.83
N LEU A 23 24.70 8.28 -11.11
CA LEU A 23 24.70 8.63 -9.70
C LEU A 23 24.13 7.42 -8.96
N ALA A 24 24.63 7.17 -7.75
CA ALA A 24 24.18 6.03 -6.94
C ALA A 24 22.65 6.04 -6.89
N ALA A 25 22.02 4.98 -7.40
CA ALA A 25 20.61 4.74 -7.17
C ALA A 25 20.47 4.47 -5.68
N THR A 26 20.26 5.54 -4.91
CA THR A 26 19.65 5.46 -3.58
C THR A 26 18.45 4.58 -3.78
N GLN A 27 18.47 3.41 -3.14
CA GLN A 27 17.43 2.40 -3.25
C GLN A 27 16.20 2.97 -2.57
N THR A 28 15.49 3.80 -3.33
CA THR A 28 14.33 4.55 -2.88
C THR A 28 13.24 3.51 -2.83
N ASP A 29 13.05 2.97 -1.63
CA ASP A 29 12.06 1.96 -1.25
C ASP A 29 10.66 2.57 -1.41
N THR A 30 10.29 2.82 -2.67
CA THR A 30 9.06 3.48 -3.12
C THR A 30 7.95 2.44 -3.20
N ALA A 31 7.43 2.05 -2.03
CA ALA A 31 6.35 1.08 -1.95
C ALA A 31 4.99 1.79 -2.00
N ARG A 32 4.38 1.80 -3.19
CA ARG A 32 3.00 2.28 -3.40
C ARG A 32 2.03 1.11 -3.32
N LEU A 33 1.05 1.21 -2.43
CA LEU A 33 -0.10 0.33 -2.30
C LEU A 33 -1.34 1.07 -2.79
N GLU A 34 -2.03 0.52 -3.78
CA GLU A 34 -3.37 0.96 -4.20
C GLU A 34 -4.34 -0.19 -3.94
N TRP A 35 -5.38 0.10 -3.16
CA TRP A 35 -6.47 -0.82 -2.85
C TRP A 35 -7.80 -0.21 -3.28
N ARG A 36 -8.63 -1.02 -3.94
CA ARG A 36 -9.90 -0.60 -4.54
C ARG A 36 -10.95 -1.71 -4.41
N ASP A 37 -12.15 -1.29 -4.09
CA ASP A 37 -13.36 -2.11 -3.93
C ASP A 37 -14.58 -1.34 -4.50
N ALA A 38 -15.80 -1.90 -4.38
CA ALA A 38 -17.09 -1.42 -4.92
C ALA A 38 -17.62 -0.07 -4.36
N GLY A 39 -16.72 0.89 -4.11
CA GLY A 39 -17.01 2.21 -3.56
C GLY A 39 -15.86 2.78 -2.72
N HIS A 40 -14.89 1.93 -2.36
CA HIS A 40 -13.78 2.27 -1.49
C HIS A 40 -12.46 2.35 -2.28
N HIS A 41 -11.64 3.36 -2.03
CA HIS A 41 -10.36 3.59 -2.69
C HIS A 41 -9.34 4.15 -1.69
N LEU A 42 -8.23 3.43 -1.54
CA LEU A 42 -7.12 3.81 -0.66
C LEU A 42 -5.81 3.71 -1.43
N VAL A 43 -5.07 4.81 -1.48
CA VAL A 43 -3.72 4.85 -2.04
C VAL A 43 -2.76 5.29 -0.96
N VAL A 44 -1.78 4.44 -0.66
CA VAL A 44 -0.70 4.69 0.30
C VAL A 44 0.63 4.61 -0.43
N ASP A 45 1.53 5.52 -0.11
CA ASP A 45 2.81 5.76 -0.79
C ASP A 45 3.88 5.86 0.29
N ALA A 46 4.69 4.81 0.46
CA ALA A 46 5.85 4.83 1.33
C ALA A 46 7.07 5.29 0.53
N GLN A 47 7.66 6.42 0.92
CA GLN A 47 8.89 6.96 0.36
C GLN A 47 9.76 7.56 1.46
N ASP A 48 11.09 7.43 1.34
CA ASP A 48 12.06 7.99 2.29
C ASP A 48 11.79 7.64 3.79
N GLY A 49 11.26 6.45 4.04
CA GLY A 49 10.92 6.03 5.39
C GLY A 49 9.67 6.72 5.98
N ILE A 50 8.80 7.29 5.14
CA ILE A 50 7.56 7.98 5.49
C ILE A 50 6.40 7.34 4.72
N VAL A 51 5.38 6.86 5.44
CA VAL A 51 4.17 6.32 4.82
C VAL A 51 3.15 7.44 4.65
N ARG A 52 2.90 7.88 3.41
CA ARG A 52 1.94 8.95 3.10
C ARG A 52 0.68 8.38 2.46
N VAL A 53 -0.46 8.80 2.96
CA VAL A 53 -1.76 8.50 2.37
C VAL A 53 -2.02 9.51 1.25
N THR A 54 -2.14 9.02 0.02
CA THR A 54 -2.35 9.85 -1.18
C THR A 54 -3.84 10.04 -1.46
N THR A 55 -4.64 8.97 -1.35
CA THR A 55 -6.08 8.97 -1.59
C THR A 55 -6.80 8.15 -0.53
N THR A 56 -7.94 8.65 -0.01
CA THR A 56 -8.84 7.92 0.88
C THR A 56 -10.30 8.25 0.56
N GLU A 57 -11.05 7.29 0.06
CA GLU A 57 -12.44 7.49 -0.33
C GLU A 57 -13.25 6.27 0.13
N PRO A 58 -14.26 6.41 1.00
CA PRO A 58 -14.50 7.55 1.88
C PRO A 58 -13.50 7.54 3.06
N SER A 59 -12.93 8.71 3.39
CA SER A 59 -11.99 8.85 4.52
C SER A 59 -12.53 8.36 5.88
N SER A 60 -13.85 8.31 6.06
CA SER A 60 -14.49 7.78 7.27
C SER A 60 -14.36 6.26 7.44
N TYR A 61 -14.17 5.50 6.35
CA TYR A 61 -13.97 4.04 6.42
C TYR A 61 -12.58 3.69 6.95
N PHE A 62 -11.56 4.40 6.47
CA PHE A 62 -10.15 4.14 6.81
C PHE A 62 -9.61 4.93 8.00
N GLY A 63 -10.38 5.85 8.60
CA GLY A 63 -9.95 6.75 9.68
C GLY A 63 -8.92 7.84 9.30
N VAL A 64 -8.23 7.66 8.17
CA VAL A 64 -7.22 8.55 7.60
C VAL A 64 -7.76 9.38 6.43
N ARG A 65 -7.08 10.48 6.08
CA ARG A 65 -7.43 11.36 4.97
C ARG A 65 -6.30 11.46 3.95
N SER A 66 -6.66 11.71 2.69
CA SER A 66 -5.72 12.11 1.63
C SER A 66 -4.81 13.25 2.11
N GLY A 67 -3.49 13.08 1.97
CA GLY A 67 -2.46 14.01 2.43
C GLY A 67 -1.95 13.78 3.85
N ASP A 68 -2.52 12.85 4.63
CA ASP A 68 -1.96 12.44 5.92
C ASP A 68 -0.64 11.68 5.75
N ARG A 69 0.35 11.98 6.59
CA ARG A 69 1.59 11.18 6.68
C ARG A 69 1.58 10.39 7.98
N ILE A 70 1.49 9.07 7.89
CA ILE A 70 1.55 8.18 9.05
C ILE A 70 2.97 8.23 9.62
N LEU A 71 3.08 8.57 10.91
CA LEU A 71 4.33 8.63 11.66
C LEU A 71 4.43 7.50 12.68
N ARG A 72 3.32 7.15 13.32
CA ARG A 72 3.24 6.07 14.32
C ARG A 72 1.89 5.36 14.27
N VAL A 73 1.88 4.07 14.59
CA VAL A 73 0.69 3.22 14.78
C VAL A 73 0.86 2.51 16.12
N ASP A 74 -0.11 2.58 17.02
CA ASP A 74 -0.02 1.99 18.36
C ASP A 74 1.22 2.46 19.17
N GLY A 75 1.66 3.70 18.92
CA GLY A 75 2.92 4.23 19.45
C GLY A 75 4.20 3.70 18.77
N GLN A 76 4.13 2.65 17.96
CA GLN A 76 5.26 2.12 17.16
C GLN A 76 5.58 3.06 15.98
N PRO A 77 6.86 3.37 15.71
CA PRO A 77 7.25 4.30 14.64
C PRO A 77 7.27 3.66 13.25
N VAL A 78 6.20 3.88 12.49
CA VAL A 78 6.02 3.31 11.15
C VAL A 78 6.85 4.06 10.12
N ARG A 79 7.81 3.34 9.51
CA ARG A 79 8.68 3.87 8.45
C ARG A 79 8.52 3.18 7.09
N ARG A 80 7.93 1.98 7.04
CA ARG A 80 7.76 1.19 5.81
C ARG A 80 6.39 0.55 5.77
N MET A 81 5.94 0.12 4.59
CA MET A 81 4.66 -0.60 4.44
C MET A 81 4.63 -1.87 5.31
N ALA A 82 5.72 -2.64 5.37
CA ALA A 82 5.79 -3.83 6.23
C ALA A 82 5.60 -3.52 7.73
N ASP A 83 6.08 -2.35 8.18
CA ASP A 83 5.94 -1.89 9.56
C ASP A 83 4.47 -1.51 9.86
N LEU A 84 3.82 -0.83 8.90
CA LEU A 84 2.37 -0.56 8.95
C LEU A 84 1.57 -1.86 9.02
N THR A 85 1.87 -2.84 8.16
CA THR A 85 1.20 -4.14 8.15
C THR A 85 1.39 -4.88 9.47
N HIS A 86 2.60 -4.88 10.01
CA HIS A 86 2.88 -5.54 11.28
C HIS A 86 2.16 -4.83 12.46
N ALA A 87 2.11 -3.50 12.47
CA ALA A 87 1.47 -2.72 13.52
C ALA A 87 -0.08 -2.73 13.47
N LEU A 88 -0.69 -2.99 12.30
CA LEU A 88 -2.15 -3.08 12.14
C LEU A 88 -2.66 -4.53 12.16
N VAL A 89 -2.06 -5.44 11.38
CA VAL A 89 -2.50 -6.85 11.26
C VAL A 89 -1.93 -7.73 12.38
N GLY A 90 -0.75 -7.40 12.91
CA GLY A 90 -0.18 -8.07 14.07
C GLY A 90 -0.91 -7.72 15.38
N ASN A 91 -1.63 -6.59 15.41
CA ASN A 91 -2.37 -6.14 16.58
C ASN A 91 -3.73 -6.87 16.70
N LYS A 92 -4.17 -7.09 17.94
CA LYS A 92 -5.47 -7.71 18.26
C LYS A 92 -6.55 -6.68 18.57
N ALA A 93 -6.18 -5.41 18.74
CA ALA A 93 -7.12 -4.32 19.00
C ALA A 93 -7.96 -4.03 17.75
N THR A 94 -9.28 -3.89 17.91
CA THR A 94 -10.21 -3.47 16.82
C THR A 94 -9.93 -2.05 16.36
N ARG A 95 -9.43 -1.20 17.26
CA ARG A 95 -9.12 0.21 17.02
C ARG A 95 -7.72 0.50 17.53
N VAL A 96 -6.92 1.14 16.69
CA VAL A 96 -5.52 1.45 16.98
C VAL A 96 -5.29 2.95 16.77
N PRO A 97 -4.64 3.64 17.74
CA PRO A 97 -4.32 5.05 17.60
C PRO A 97 -3.15 5.23 16.62
N VAL A 98 -3.41 5.96 15.53
CA VAL A 98 -2.43 6.27 14.49
C VAL A 98 -2.10 7.77 14.54
N THR A 99 -0.83 8.09 14.78
CA THR A 99 -0.34 9.46 14.73
C THR A 99 -0.01 9.82 13.28
N VAL A 100 -0.78 10.74 12.71
CA VAL A 100 -0.57 11.29 11.36
C VAL A 100 -0.12 12.75 11.41
N LEU A 101 0.71 13.17 10.47
CA LEU A 101 1.01 14.57 10.22
C LEU A 101 0.04 15.11 9.16
N ARG A 102 -0.87 16.00 9.57
CA ARG A 102 -1.87 16.66 8.72
C ARG A 102 -1.60 18.16 8.65
N LYS A 103 -1.29 18.68 7.46
CA LYS A 103 -0.93 20.11 7.25
C LYS A 103 0.14 20.62 8.23
N GLY A 104 1.15 19.79 8.52
CA GLY A 104 2.24 20.11 9.46
C GLY A 104 1.92 19.93 10.95
N ASN A 105 0.67 19.64 11.33
CA ASN A 105 0.27 19.35 12.70
C ASN A 105 0.20 17.83 12.93
N GLN A 106 0.72 17.35 14.07
CA GLN A 106 0.53 15.95 14.45
C GLN A 106 -0.86 15.78 15.05
N VAL A 107 -1.63 14.83 14.50
CA VAL A 107 -2.99 14.49 14.91
C VAL A 107 -3.03 12.98 15.13
N THR A 108 -3.46 12.54 16.31
CA THR A 108 -3.78 11.13 16.52
C THR A 108 -5.20 10.88 16.04
N VAL A 109 -5.35 10.01 15.06
CA VAL A 109 -6.64 9.49 14.59
C VAL A 109 -6.79 8.06 15.07
N ASP A 110 -7.99 7.67 15.45
CA ASP A 110 -8.31 6.30 15.81
C ASP A 110 -8.74 5.54 14.55
N VAL A 111 -8.20 4.33 14.35
CA VAL A 111 -8.24 3.65 13.06
C VAL A 111 -8.65 2.20 13.24
N ASP A 112 -9.64 1.76 12.46
CA ASP A 112 -10.20 0.42 12.55
C ASP A 112 -9.29 -0.61 11.87
N THR A 113 -8.87 -1.64 12.61
CA THR A 113 -7.94 -2.67 12.11
C THR A 113 -8.61 -3.68 11.20
N ALA A 114 -9.94 -3.85 11.23
CA ALA A 114 -10.62 -4.73 10.28
C ALA A 114 -10.63 -4.12 8.88
N ALA A 115 -10.96 -2.82 8.76
CA ALA A 115 -10.89 -2.08 7.51
C ALA A 115 -9.48 -2.09 6.90
N TRP A 116 -8.44 -1.93 7.72
CA TRP A 116 -7.05 -2.02 7.25
C TRP A 116 -6.56 -3.45 7.02
N SER A 117 -7.07 -4.43 7.76
CA SER A 117 -6.79 -5.84 7.47
C SER A 117 -7.33 -6.22 6.10
N GLU A 118 -8.50 -5.73 5.70
CA GLU A 118 -9.03 -5.95 4.35
C GLU A 118 -8.17 -5.31 3.24
N VAL A 119 -7.63 -4.12 3.49
CA VAL A 119 -6.65 -3.46 2.61
C VAL A 119 -5.36 -4.29 2.44
N LEU A 120 -4.90 -4.91 3.53
CA LEU A 120 -3.57 -5.51 3.63
C LEU A 120 -3.56 -7.04 3.43
N ALA A 121 -4.71 -7.71 3.54
CA ALA A 121 -4.83 -9.17 3.50
C ALA A 121 -5.35 -9.73 2.17
N VAL A 122 -5.47 -8.91 1.11
CA VAL A 122 -6.00 -9.34 -0.19
C VAL A 122 -4.90 -9.88 -1.13
N PRO A 123 -4.85 -11.20 -1.37
CA PRO A 123 -4.60 -11.76 -2.68
C PRO A 123 -5.94 -11.95 -3.42
N THR A 124 -6.05 -11.39 -4.63
CA THR A 124 -7.25 -11.33 -5.50
C THR A 124 -8.27 -10.26 -5.06
N PRO A 125 -8.37 -9.12 -5.77
CA PRO A 125 -9.44 -8.17 -5.52
C PRO A 125 -10.81 -8.84 -5.78
N PRO A 126 -11.91 -8.31 -5.21
CA PRO A 126 -13.22 -8.65 -5.74
C PRO A 126 -13.22 -8.31 -7.23
N ILE A 127 -13.40 -9.33 -8.08
CA ILE A 127 -13.87 -9.12 -9.45
C ILE A 127 -15.05 -8.16 -9.33
N PRO A 128 -15.07 -7.02 -10.07
CA PRO A 128 -16.22 -6.12 -10.04
C PRO A 128 -17.45 -6.99 -10.28
N GLN A 129 -18.34 -7.07 -9.27
CA GLN A 129 -19.55 -7.85 -9.41
C GLN A 129 -20.25 -7.28 -10.64
N ALA A 130 -20.31 -8.08 -11.72
CA ALA A 130 -20.94 -7.63 -12.94
C ALA A 130 -22.32 -7.13 -12.55
N PRO A 131 -22.71 -5.88 -12.92
CA PRO A 131 -23.97 -5.31 -12.47
C PRO A 131 -25.06 -6.33 -12.76
N GLY A 132 -25.75 -6.74 -11.69
CA GLY A 132 -26.42 -8.03 -11.66
C GLY A 132 -27.33 -8.21 -12.87
N THR A 133 -27.27 -9.39 -13.50
CA THR A 133 -28.19 -9.79 -14.57
C THR A 133 -29.63 -9.64 -14.06
N GLY A 134 -30.24 -8.51 -14.38
CA GLY A 134 -31.54 -8.08 -13.87
C GLY A 134 -32.29 -7.40 -15.01
N GLY A 135 -33.03 -8.23 -15.76
CA GLY A 135 -33.66 -7.90 -17.04
C GLY A 135 -33.65 -9.12 -17.94
#